data_AF-A0A7Y7D728-F1
#
_entry.id   AF-A0A7Y7D728-F1
#
_cell.length_a   1.000
_cell.length_b   1.000
_cell.length_c   1.000
_cell.angle_alpha   90.00
_cell.angle_beta   90.00
_cell.angle_gamma   90.00
#
_symmetry.space_group_name_H-M   'P 1'
#
loop_
_entity.id
_entity.type
_entity.pdbx_description
1 polymer ?
#
loop_
_entity_poly.entity_id
_entity_poly.type
_entity_poly.pdbx_seq_one_letter_code
_entity_poly.pdbx_strand_id
1 'polypeptide(L)'
;MNRLISLITTYLILMLLGCDGTNKEIISTRDNKNHLTILNTEDGKYLIHGEYEADVLPPSGYLKADSFFEWQACLVKWTDDKIEIFSTYGSFDTLNAGGVFKTVRVTTKEFEELKRDSLEYIYFYF
;
A
#
# COMPACT_ATOMS: atom_id res chain seq x y z
N MET A 1 38.55 -22.86 17.10
CA MET A 1 37.59 -22.03 17.87
C MET A 1 37.37 -20.64 17.26
N ASN A 2 38.40 -19.86 16.96
CA ASN A 2 38.25 -18.48 16.44
C ASN A 2 37.46 -18.35 15.13
N ARG A 3 37.60 -19.30 14.19
CA ARG A 3 36.88 -19.24 12.91
C ARG A 3 35.38 -19.52 13.03
N LEU A 4 34.99 -20.42 13.94
CA LEU A 4 33.59 -20.79 14.16
C LEU A 4 32.82 -19.66 14.87
N ILE A 5 33.46 -19.03 15.86
CA ILE A 5 32.91 -17.86 16.57
C ILE A 5 32.78 -16.69 15.60
N SER A 6 33.79 -16.43 14.77
CA SER A 6 33.75 -15.37 13.74
C SER A 6 32.61 -15.56 12.74
N LEU A 7 32.36 -16.80 12.27
CA LEU A 7 31.22 -17.11 11.39
C LEU A 7 29.86 -16.85 12.05
N ILE A 8 29.68 -17.28 13.30
CA ILE A 8 28.44 -17.06 14.05
C ILE A 8 28.20 -15.57 14.27
N THR A 9 29.25 -14.82 14.61
CA THR A 9 29.15 -13.37 14.84
C THR A 9 28.82 -12.63 13.55
N THR A 10 29.42 -13.04 12.42
CA THR A 10 29.14 -12.43 11.09
C THR A 10 27.71 -12.70 10.65
N TYR A 11 27.19 -13.91 10.89
CA TYR A 11 25.80 -14.27 10.62
C TYR A 11 24.81 -13.48 11.51
N LEU A 12 25.13 -13.28 12.79
CA LEU A 12 24.34 -12.44 13.70
C LEU A 12 24.33 -10.97 13.28
N ILE A 13 25.46 -10.44 12.82
CA ILE A 13 25.55 -9.06 12.31
C ILE A 13 24.75 -8.90 11.01
N LEU A 14 24.77 -9.91 10.12
CA LEU A 14 23.96 -9.91 8.90
C LEU A 14 22.45 -9.96 9.19
N MET A 15 22.01 -10.63 10.25
CA MET A 15 20.60 -10.58 10.68
C MET A 15 20.20 -9.22 11.27
N LEU A 16 21.11 -8.52 11.94
CA LEU A 16 20.85 -7.18 12.51
C LEU A 16 20.87 -6.06 11.44
N LEU A 17 21.45 -6.33 10.27
CA LEU A 17 21.44 -5.44 9.10
C LEU A 17 20.26 -5.73 8.16
N GLY A 18 19.33 -6.60 8.56
CA GLY A 18 17.99 -6.68 7.98
C GLY A 18 17.22 -5.41 8.29
N CYS A 19 17.66 -4.30 7.71
CA CYS A 19 16.87 -3.10 7.58
C CYS A 19 15.73 -3.50 6.66
N ASP A 20 14.61 -3.93 7.25
CA ASP A 20 13.33 -4.06 6.55
C ASP A 20 12.91 -2.64 6.22
N GLY A 21 13.53 -2.11 5.16
CA GLY A 21 13.42 -0.72 4.77
C GLY A 21 11.97 -0.43 4.39
N THR A 22 11.57 0.81 4.65
CA THR A 22 10.35 1.36 4.09
C THR A 22 10.27 1.03 2.60
N ASN A 23 9.31 0.21 2.20
CA ASN A 23 9.12 -0.20 0.81
C ASN A 23 8.02 0.65 0.18
N LYS A 24 8.26 1.14 -1.03
CA LYS A 24 7.33 1.99 -1.77
C LYS A 24 6.98 1.38 -3.12
N GLU A 25 5.71 1.46 -3.46
CA GLU A 25 5.20 1.09 -4.79
C GLU A 25 4.32 2.24 -5.30
N ILE A 26 4.53 2.65 -6.55
CA ILE A 26 3.72 3.69 -7.20
C ILE A 26 2.83 3.00 -8.24
N ILE A 27 1.53 3.25 -8.11
CA ILE A 27 0.50 2.82 -9.05
C ILE A 27 0.09 4.04 -9.87
N SER A 28 0.16 3.93 -11.19
CA SER A 28 -0.16 5.04 -12.10
C SER A 28 -1.24 4.65 -13.10
N THR A 29 -2.09 5.61 -13.50
CA THR A 29 -2.97 5.44 -14.66
C THR A 29 -2.18 5.21 -15.94
N ARG A 30 -2.83 4.61 -16.95
CA ARG A 30 -2.20 4.32 -18.25
C ARG A 30 -1.64 5.57 -18.93
N ASP A 31 -2.31 6.71 -18.75
CA ASP A 31 -1.86 8.00 -19.27
C ASP A 31 -0.85 8.72 -18.33
N ASN A 32 -0.49 8.08 -17.23
CA ASN A 32 0.48 8.54 -16.23
C ASN A 32 0.15 9.92 -15.66
N LYS A 33 -1.13 10.27 -15.54
CA LYS A 33 -1.59 11.53 -14.96
C LYS A 33 -1.92 11.42 -13.49
N ASN A 34 -2.40 10.26 -13.06
CA ASN A 34 -2.85 10.03 -11.70
C ASN A 34 -2.00 8.93 -11.07
N HIS A 35 -1.64 9.16 -9.81
CA HIS A 35 -0.72 8.32 -9.07
C HIS A 35 -1.27 8.01 -7.67
N LEU A 36 -0.90 6.85 -7.16
CA LEU A 36 -1.14 6.40 -5.80
C LEU A 36 0.12 5.71 -5.30
N THR A 37 0.63 6.17 -4.16
CA THR A 37 1.77 5.54 -3.52
C THR A 37 1.29 4.59 -2.43
N ILE A 38 1.81 3.37 -2.46
CA ILE A 38 1.76 2.42 -1.35
C ILE A 38 3.06 2.57 -0.58
N LEU A 39 2.96 2.92 0.70
CA LEU A 39 4.08 3.03 1.62
C LEU A 39 3.97 1.94 2.68
N ASN A 40 4.94 1.05 2.73
CA ASN A 40 5.04 -0.02 3.73
C ASN A 40 6.07 0.40 4.76
N THR A 41 5.67 0.45 6.03
CA THR A 41 6.53 0.76 7.17
C THR A 41 6.38 -0.34 8.22
N GLU A 42 7.21 -0.33 9.26
CA GLU A 42 7.12 -1.29 10.37
C GLU A 42 5.75 -1.29 11.08
N ASP A 43 5.05 -0.14 11.06
CA ASP A 43 3.77 0.05 11.75
C ASP A 43 2.53 -0.12 10.85
N GLY A 44 2.72 -0.46 9.57
CA GLY A 44 1.66 -0.88 8.67
C GLY A 44 1.83 -0.47 7.21
N LYS A 45 0.72 -0.59 6.47
CA LYS A 45 0.64 -0.25 5.05
C LYS A 45 -0.26 0.95 4.82
N TYR A 46 0.21 1.88 3.99
CA TYR A 46 -0.42 3.18 3.78
C TYR A 46 -0.65 3.49 2.31
N LEU A 47 -1.84 3.99 1.97
CA LEU A 47 -2.15 4.56 0.66
C LEU A 47 -2.05 6.08 0.73
N ILE A 48 -1.28 6.67 -0.17
CA ILE A 48 -1.03 8.11 -0.23
C ILE A 48 -1.35 8.59 -1.64
N HIS A 49 -2.10 9.69 -1.75
CA HIS A 49 -2.39 10.30 -3.04
C HIS A 49 -1.11 10.87 -3.68
N GLY A 50 -0.88 10.54 -4.95
CA GLY A 50 0.22 11.06 -5.75
C GLY A 50 1.47 10.20 -5.67
N GLU A 51 2.53 10.68 -6.33
CA GLU A 51 3.89 10.18 -6.13
C GLU A 51 4.40 10.74 -4.80
N TYR A 52 4.76 9.85 -3.88
CA TYR A 52 5.21 10.22 -2.55
C TYR A 52 6.57 9.62 -2.24
N GLU A 53 7.59 10.48 -2.25
CA GLU A 53 8.99 10.05 -2.16
C GLU A 53 9.53 9.99 -0.72
N ALA A 54 8.81 10.50 0.27
CA ALA A 54 9.31 10.49 1.65
C ALA A 54 9.17 9.09 2.29
N ASP A 55 10.10 8.73 3.17
CA ASP A 55 10.05 7.48 3.94
C ASP A 55 9.20 7.58 5.23
N VAL A 56 8.58 8.75 5.43
CA VAL A 56 7.76 9.07 6.60
C VAL A 56 6.33 9.35 6.17
N LEU A 57 5.34 9.16 7.05
CA LEU A 57 3.96 9.45 6.70
C LEU A 57 3.71 10.95 6.49
N PRO A 58 2.91 11.34 5.48
CA PRO A 58 2.44 12.71 5.40
C PRO A 58 1.50 13.01 6.59
N PRO A 59 1.38 14.27 7.03
CA PRO A 59 0.53 14.62 8.18
C PRO A 59 -0.96 14.31 7.99
N SER A 60 -1.42 14.20 6.74
CA SER A 60 -2.79 13.84 6.36
C SER A 60 -2.82 13.41 4.89
N GLY A 61 -3.99 12.99 4.39
CA GLY A 61 -4.18 12.56 3.01
C GLY A 61 -3.72 11.13 2.76
N TYR A 62 -3.83 10.25 3.78
CA TYR A 62 -3.50 8.85 3.66
C TYR A 62 -4.58 7.92 4.24
N LEU A 63 -4.70 6.72 3.69
CA LEU A 63 -5.44 5.62 4.30
C LEU A 63 -4.45 4.62 4.91
N LYS A 64 -4.76 4.11 6.10
CA LYS A 64 -4.04 2.99 6.70
C LYS A 64 -4.87 1.71 6.55
N ALA A 65 -4.26 0.60 6.13
CA ALA A 65 -4.94 -0.70 6.19
C ALA A 65 -5.20 -1.12 7.63
N ASP A 66 -6.32 -1.81 7.84
CA ASP A 66 -6.53 -2.58 9.05
C ASP A 66 -5.46 -3.67 9.17
N SER A 67 -4.76 -3.65 10.30
CA SER A 67 -3.68 -4.57 10.68
C SER A 67 -4.06 -6.05 10.60
N PHE A 68 -5.34 -6.41 10.61
CA PHE A 68 -5.75 -7.81 10.55
C PHE A 68 -5.64 -8.43 9.13
N PHE A 69 -5.65 -7.61 8.09
CA PHE A 69 -5.59 -8.05 6.70
C PHE A 69 -4.39 -7.41 6.01
N GLU A 70 -3.19 -7.91 6.34
CA GLU A 70 -1.91 -7.44 5.77
C GLU A 70 -1.80 -7.59 4.25
N TRP A 71 -2.67 -8.41 3.64
CA TRP A 71 -2.72 -8.63 2.19
C TRP A 71 -4.17 -8.66 1.69
N GLN A 72 -4.56 -7.61 0.97
CA GLN A 72 -5.88 -7.47 0.37
C GLN A 72 -5.79 -6.98 -1.09
N ALA A 73 -6.48 -7.71 -1.97
CA ALA A 73 -6.67 -7.30 -3.35
C ALA A 73 -7.58 -6.06 -3.40
N CYS A 74 -7.10 -5.00 -4.06
CA CYS A 74 -7.81 -3.76 -4.21
C CYS A 74 -7.91 -3.33 -5.69
N LEU A 75 -8.93 -2.54 -6.00
CA LEU A 75 -8.96 -1.72 -7.20
C LEU A 75 -8.93 -0.25 -6.79
N VAL A 76 -8.19 0.56 -7.54
CA VAL A 76 -8.25 2.01 -7.44
C VAL A 76 -8.88 2.58 -8.70
N LYS A 77 -9.74 3.58 -8.51
CA LYS A 77 -10.28 4.45 -9.55
C LYS A 77 -10.09 5.89 -9.12
N TRP A 78 -9.58 6.72 -10.03
CA TRP A 78 -9.52 8.17 -9.81
C TRP A 78 -10.77 8.82 -10.39
N THR A 79 -11.33 9.74 -9.61
CA THR A 79 -12.44 10.61 -10.01
C THR A 79 -11.98 12.05 -9.88
N ASP A 80 -12.75 13.00 -10.42
CA ASP A 80 -12.42 14.42 -10.33
C ASP A 80 -12.29 14.91 -8.88
N ASP A 81 -13.02 14.29 -7.94
CA ASP A 81 -13.10 14.72 -6.55
C ASP A 81 -12.29 13.86 -5.58
N LYS A 82 -12.10 12.56 -5.89
CA LYS A 82 -11.62 11.55 -4.94
C LYS A 82 -10.86 10.40 -5.59
N ILE A 83 -10.11 9.69 -4.76
CA ILE A 83 -9.60 8.36 -5.06
C ILE A 83 -10.54 7.33 -4.43
N GLU A 84 -11.16 6.50 -5.26
CA GLU A 84 -12.03 5.42 -4.81
C GLU A 84 -11.24 4.11 -4.71
N ILE A 85 -11.24 3.50 -3.53
CA ILE A 85 -10.59 2.21 -3.25
C ILE A 85 -11.66 1.15 -3.06
N PHE A 86 -11.70 0.16 -3.95
CA PHE A 86 -12.65 -0.94 -3.93
C PHE A 86 -11.98 -2.18 -3.36
N SER A 87 -12.58 -2.79 -2.34
CA SER A 87 -12.10 -4.04 -1.75
C SER A 87 -13.24 -5.01 -1.46
N THR A 88 -12.93 -6.31 -1.47
CA THR A 88 -13.90 -7.38 -1.17
C THR A 88 -13.98 -7.68 0.32
N TYR A 89 -12.84 -7.53 1.01
CA TYR A 89 -12.65 -7.72 2.44
C TYR A 89 -11.68 -6.66 2.97
N GLY A 90 -11.42 -6.71 4.28
CA GLY A 90 -10.61 -5.73 4.98
C GLY A 90 -11.36 -4.43 5.29
N SER A 91 -10.72 -3.61 6.10
CA SER A 91 -11.17 -2.26 6.42
C SER A 91 -9.99 -1.30 6.32
N PHE A 92 -10.28 -0.01 6.23
CA PHE A 92 -9.25 1.03 6.20
C PHE A 92 -9.57 2.05 7.28
N ASP A 93 -8.54 2.48 7.99
CA ASP A 93 -8.64 3.66 8.84
C ASP A 93 -8.63 4.91 7.96
N THR A 94 -9.74 5.63 8.01
CA THR A 94 -9.99 6.85 7.23
C THR A 94 -9.73 8.12 8.02
N LEU A 95 -9.29 8.03 9.29
CA LEU A 95 -9.09 9.18 10.18
C LEU A 95 -8.19 10.25 9.56
N ASN A 96 -7.12 9.83 8.87
CA ASN A 96 -6.15 10.71 8.24
C ASN A 96 -6.37 10.89 6.73
N ALA A 97 -7.47 10.38 6.17
CA ALA A 97 -7.72 10.42 4.73
C ALA A 97 -8.01 11.84 4.21
N GLY A 98 -8.39 12.78 5.08
CA GLY A 98 -8.62 14.19 4.72
C GLY A 98 -9.69 14.39 3.63
N GLY A 99 -10.59 13.42 3.43
CA GLY A 99 -11.61 13.43 2.38
C GLY A 99 -11.12 13.05 0.98
N VAL A 100 -9.81 12.83 0.79
CA VAL A 100 -9.18 12.45 -0.48
C VAL A 100 -9.63 11.06 -0.94
N PHE A 101 -9.80 10.15 0.01
CA PHE A 101 -10.18 8.78 -0.28
C PHE A 101 -11.65 8.49 0.01
N LYS A 102 -12.21 7.57 -0.77
CA LYS A 102 -13.49 6.92 -0.52
C LYS A 102 -13.29 5.41 -0.62
N THR A 103 -13.58 4.69 0.46
CA THR A 103 -13.52 3.23 0.47
C THR A 103 -14.87 2.65 0.09
N VAL A 104 -14.87 1.66 -0.79
CA VAL A 104 -16.07 1.04 -1.33
C VAL A 104 -15.96 -0.47 -1.15
N ARG A 105 -16.77 -1.03 -0.28
CA ARG A 105 -16.84 -2.49 -0.12
C ARG A 105 -17.71 -3.08 -1.22
N VAL A 106 -17.16 -4.04 -1.96
CA VAL A 106 -17.84 -4.74 -3.06
C VAL A 106 -17.89 -6.24 -2.81
N THR A 107 -18.79 -6.94 -3.48
CA THR A 107 -18.77 -8.40 -3.52
C THR A 107 -17.63 -8.90 -4.40
N THR A 108 -17.23 -10.17 -4.23
CA THR A 108 -16.23 -10.80 -5.11
C THR A 108 -16.65 -10.78 -6.58
N LYS A 109 -17.95 -10.95 -6.86
CA LYS A 109 -18.48 -10.90 -8.22
C LYS A 109 -18.30 -9.52 -8.84
N GLU A 110 -18.72 -8.47 -8.14
CA GLU A 110 -18.57 -7.08 -8.60
C GLU A 110 -17.09 -6.72 -8.78
N PHE A 111 -16.22 -7.13 -7.85
CA PHE A 111 -14.78 -6.88 -7.95
C PHE A 111 -14.19 -7.47 -9.24
N GLU A 112 -14.49 -8.73 -9.55
CA GLU A 112 -14.01 -9.38 -10.78
C GLU A 112 -14.64 -8.81 -12.06
N GLU A 113 -15.84 -8.22 -11.98
CA GLU A 113 -16.46 -7.49 -13.09
C GLU A 113 -15.74 -6.14 -13.32
N LEU A 114 -15.53 -5.35 -12.27
CA LEU A 114 -14.84 -4.05 -12.34
C LEU A 114 -13.38 -4.21 -12.80
N LYS A 115 -12.68 -5.23 -12.28
CA LYS A 115 -11.29 -5.55 -12.64
C LYS A 115 -11.08 -5.78 -14.14
N ARG A 116 -12.12 -6.20 -14.87
CA ARG A 116 -12.04 -6.39 -16.33
C ARG A 116 -11.94 -5.07 -17.08
N ASP A 117 -12.43 -3.97 -16.51
CA ASP A 117 -12.29 -2.64 -17.07
C ASP A 117 -10.98 -1.97 -16.62
N SER A 118 -9.87 -2.47 -17.18
CA SER A 118 -8.52 -2.00 -16.89
C SER A 118 -8.21 -0.56 -17.34
N LEU A 119 -9.16 0.11 -18.02
CA LEU A 119 -9.01 1.53 -18.38
C LEU A 119 -9.38 2.44 -17.21
N GLU A 120 -10.38 2.03 -16.43
CA GLU A 120 -10.92 2.80 -15.32
C GLU A 120 -10.41 2.32 -13.96
N TYR A 121 -10.20 1.01 -13.82
CA TYR A 121 -9.81 0.37 -12.57
C TYR A 121 -8.41 -0.20 -12.66
N ILE A 122 -7.56 0.15 -11.69
CA ILE A 122 -6.22 -0.42 -11.56
C ILE A 122 -6.19 -1.38 -10.40
N TYR A 123 -5.81 -2.62 -10.71
CA TYR A 123 -5.64 -3.67 -9.73
C TYR A 123 -4.29 -3.56 -9.04
N PHE A 124 -4.29 -3.69 -7.71
CA PHE A 124 -3.09 -3.75 -6.91
C PHE A 124 -3.27 -4.63 -5.68
N TYR A 125 -2.14 -5.11 -5.15
CA TYR A 125 -2.11 -5.77 -3.86
C TYR A 125 -1.74 -4.76 -2.79
N PHE A 126 -2.71 -4.49 -1.94
CA PHE A 126 -2.46 -3.87 -0.66
C PHE A 126 -2.20 -4.94 0.38
#